data_AF-A0A4Y3PRZ4-F1
#
_entry.id   AF-A0A4Y3PRZ4-F1
#
_cell.length_a   1.000
_cell.length_b   1.000
_cell.length_c   1.000
_cell.angle_alpha   90.00
_cell.angle_beta   90.00
_cell.angle_gamma   90.00
#
_symmetry.space_group_name_H-M   'P 1'
#
loop_
_entity.id
_entity.type
_entity.pdbx_description
1 polymer ?
#
loop_
_entity_poly.entity_id
_entity_poly.type
_entity_poly.pdbx_seq_one_letter_code
_entity_poly.pdbx_strand_id
1 'polypeptide(L)'
;MMTIADIQDVFFLCGFPYYKQLSIQGQQADCTFYSIHSDYRKKVVLQLTSKAELQHQIALEVIKFWAHDLKALEEQFIEHSLVD
;
A
#
# COMPACT_ATOMS: atom_id res chain seq x y z
N MET A 1 20.75 10.77 -5.80
CA MET A 1 19.70 10.12 -6.63
C MET A 1 19.48 8.75 -6.01
N MET A 2 18.23 8.38 -5.70
CA MET A 2 17.95 7.07 -5.12
C MET A 2 18.25 5.96 -6.12
N THR A 3 18.90 4.90 -5.67
CA THR A 3 19.11 3.71 -6.50
C THR A 3 17.89 2.80 -6.46
N ILE A 4 17.79 1.87 -7.40
CA ILE A 4 16.74 0.84 -7.39
C ILE A 4 16.82 -0.01 -6.12
N ALA A 5 18.03 -0.33 -5.66
CA ALA A 5 18.25 -1.06 -4.41
C ALA A 5 17.69 -0.27 -3.20
N ASP A 6 17.91 1.04 -3.15
CA ASP A 6 17.38 1.88 -2.09
C ASP A 6 15.85 1.87 -2.02
N ILE A 7 15.20 1.85 -3.19
CA ILE A 7 13.75 1.81 -3.31
C ILE A 7 13.25 0.44 -2.82
N GLN A 8 13.84 -0.65 -3.31
CA GLN A 8 13.49 -2.01 -2.92
C GLN A 8 13.63 -2.24 -1.41
N ASP A 9 14.72 -1.75 -0.81
CA ASP A 9 14.94 -1.82 0.64
C ASP A 9 13.80 -1.15 1.42
N VAL A 10 13.42 0.06 1.05
CA VAL A 10 12.36 0.81 1.74
C VAL A 10 11.01 0.08 1.60
N PHE A 11 10.71 -0.41 0.40
CA PHE A 11 9.51 -1.19 0.12
C PHE A 11 9.48 -2.52 0.90
N PHE A 12 10.63 -3.16 1.11
CA PHE A 12 10.76 -4.35 1.95
C PHE A 12 10.53 -4.05 3.44
N LEU A 13 11.13 -2.97 3.94
CA LEU A 13 11.00 -2.53 5.33
C LEU A 13 9.57 -2.14 5.71
N CYS A 14 8.81 -1.58 4.78
CA CYS A 14 7.45 -1.10 5.02
C CYS A 14 6.36 -2.19 5.01
N GLY A 15 6.72 -3.48 4.96
CA GLY A 15 5.76 -4.58 4.99
C GLY A 15 5.22 -4.89 3.59
N PHE A 16 5.80 -5.92 2.98
CA PHE A 16 5.64 -6.30 1.59
C PHE A 16 4.25 -6.79 1.11
N PRO A 17 3.25 -7.23 1.92
CA PRO A 17 2.24 -8.10 1.33
C PRO A 17 1.16 -7.37 0.52
N TYR A 18 1.06 -6.04 0.58
CA TYR A 18 -0.04 -5.33 -0.06
C TYR A 18 0.26 -4.92 -1.51
N TYR A 19 1.49 -4.84 -2.00
CA TYR A 19 1.73 -4.28 -3.35
C TYR A 19 2.16 -5.30 -4.41
N LYS A 20 1.61 -5.16 -5.62
CA LYS A 20 2.04 -5.86 -6.84
C LYS A 20 2.34 -4.83 -7.91
N GLN A 21 3.37 -5.09 -8.75
CA GLN A 21 3.78 -4.25 -9.88
C GLN A 21 4.34 -2.86 -9.49
N LEU A 22 5.54 -2.84 -8.88
CA LEU A 22 6.32 -1.61 -8.72
C LEU A 22 6.90 -1.19 -10.09
N SER A 23 6.51 -0.02 -10.59
CA SER A 23 7.06 0.60 -11.80
C SER A 23 7.74 1.91 -11.43
N ILE A 24 8.97 2.11 -11.90
CA ILE A 24 9.72 3.34 -11.65
C ILE A 24 9.73 4.16 -12.94
N GLN A 25 9.21 5.39 -12.86
CA GLN A 25 9.14 6.34 -13.97
C GLN A 25 9.83 7.65 -13.57
N GLY A 26 11.11 7.81 -13.96
CA GLY A 26 11.89 8.99 -13.61
C GLY A 26 12.07 9.12 -12.08
N GLN A 27 11.39 10.10 -11.48
CA GLN A 27 11.42 10.38 -10.03
C GLN A 27 10.17 9.88 -9.29
N GLN A 28 9.42 8.97 -9.89
CA GLN A 28 8.19 8.43 -9.33
C GLN A 28 8.21 6.90 -9.29
N ALA A 29 7.59 6.37 -8.24
CA ALA A 29 7.29 4.94 -8.10
C ALA A 29 5.77 4.76 -8.11
N ASP A 30 5.29 4.08 -9.14
CA ASP A 30 3.90 3.64 -9.26
C ASP A 30 3.76 2.24 -8.69
N CYS A 31 2.79 2.04 -7.80
CA CYS A 31 2.46 0.72 -7.29
C CYS A 31 0.95 0.58 -7.08
N THR A 32 0.47 -0.66 -7.01
CA THR A 32 -0.92 -0.93 -6.65
C THR A 32 -0.95 -1.75 -5.39
N PHE A 33 -1.67 -1.26 -4.38
CA PHE A 33 -1.98 -1.97 -3.15
C PHE A 33 -3.23 -2.83 -3.35
N TYR A 34 -3.22 -4.06 -2.86
CA TYR A 34 -4.24 -5.08 -3.00
C TYR A 34 -4.65 -5.55 -1.62
N SER A 35 -5.95 -5.60 -1.38
CA SER A 35 -6.49 -6.14 -0.14
C SER A 35 -6.32 -7.66 -0.15
N ILE A 36 -6.12 -8.22 1.04
CA ILE A 36 -6.15 -9.68 1.25
C ILE A 36 -7.55 -10.16 1.70
N HIS A 37 -8.46 -9.22 1.99
CA HIS A 37 -9.79 -9.48 2.54
C HIS A 37 -10.92 -9.15 1.55
N SER A 38 -10.64 -8.37 0.51
CA SER A 38 -11.63 -7.92 -0.47
C SER A 38 -11.03 -7.68 -1.86
N ASP A 39 -11.87 -7.40 -2.84
CA ASP A 39 -11.44 -6.97 -4.18
C ASP A 39 -10.91 -5.53 -4.22
N TYR A 40 -10.84 -4.86 -3.06
CA TYR A 40 -10.34 -3.50 -2.98
C TYR A 40 -8.88 -3.43 -3.39
N ARG A 41 -8.58 -2.48 -4.28
CA ARG A 41 -7.24 -2.15 -4.72
C ARG A 41 -7.07 -0.65 -4.83
N LYS A 42 -5.87 -0.18 -4.52
CA LYS A 42 -5.54 1.25 -4.54
C LYS A 42 -4.27 1.48 -5.35
N LYS A 43 -4.36 2.30 -6.39
CA LYS A 43 -3.17 2.80 -7.09
C LYS A 43 -2.52 3.89 -6.25
N VAL A 44 -1.20 3.82 -6.11
CA VAL A 44 -0.40 4.75 -5.31
C VAL A 44 0.76 5.22 -6.17
N VAL A 45 1.01 6.53 -6.14
CA VAL A 45 2.13 7.17 -6.82
C VAL A 45 2.98 7.85 -5.76
N LEU A 46 4.24 7.45 -5.66
CA LEU A 46 5.18 7.89 -4.62
C LEU A 46 6.32 8.69 -5.25
N GLN A 47 6.76 9.76 -4.59
CA GLN A 47 7.88 10.56 -5.05
C GLN A 47 9.21 10.00 -4.52
N LEU A 48 10.20 9.85 -5.41
CA LEU A 48 11.52 9.28 -5.14
C LEU A 48 12.54 10.36 -4.77
N THR A 49 12.24 11.13 -3.72
CA THR A 49 13.08 12.25 -3.27
C THR A 49 14.21 11.80 -2.32
N SER A 50 13.87 11.01 -1.29
CA SER A 50 14.82 10.44 -0.32
C SER A 50 14.26 9.15 0.29
N LYS A 51 15.12 8.30 0.90
CA LYS A 51 14.67 7.09 1.61
C LYS A 51 13.65 7.41 2.71
N ALA A 52 13.93 8.41 3.54
CA ALA A 52 13.07 8.78 4.65
C ALA A 52 11.69 9.26 4.17
N GLU A 53 11.67 10.09 3.13
CA GLU A 53 10.43 10.60 2.55
C GLU A 53 9.63 9.49 1.84
N LEU A 54 10.30 8.60 1.12
CA LEU A 54 9.65 7.44 0.52
C LEU A 54 9.03 6.53 1.60
N GLN A 55 9.78 6.26 2.66
CA GLN A 55 9.29 5.45 3.78
C GLN A 55 8.08 6.10 4.45
N HIS A 56 8.11 7.41 4.68
CA HIS A 56 7.00 8.16 5.24
C HIS A 56 5.75 8.08 4.35
N GLN A 57 5.90 8.32 3.04
CA GLN A 57 4.80 8.22 2.09
C GLN A 57 4.18 6.81 2.07
N ILE A 58 5.00 5.76 2.03
CA ILE A 58 4.50 4.37 2.05
C ILE A 58 3.75 4.09 3.34
N ALA A 59 4.29 4.48 4.51
CA ALA A 59 3.63 4.27 5.79
C ALA A 59 2.24 4.93 5.84
N LEU A 60 2.11 6.18 5.37
CA LEU A 60 0.82 6.85 5.29
C LEU A 60 -0.17 6.13 4.39
N GLU A 61 0.30 5.65 3.23
CA GLU A 61 -0.57 4.96 2.28
C GLU A 61 -1.01 3.58 2.79
N VAL A 62 -0.14 2.86 3.49
CA VAL A 62 -0.46 1.60 4.17
C VAL A 62 -1.50 1.82 5.27
N ILE A 63 -1.33 2.84 6.12
CA ILE A 63 -2.29 3.15 7.19
C ILE A 63 -3.68 3.46 6.62
N LYS A 64 -3.74 4.30 5.58
CA LYS A 64 -5.01 4.62 4.90
C LYS A 64 -5.63 3.37 4.27
N PHE A 65 -4.80 2.52 3.69
CA PHE A 65 -5.24 1.27 3.07
C PHE A 65 -5.85 0.33 4.10
N TRP A 66 -5.18 0.10 5.24
CA TRP A 66 -5.69 -0.73 6.34
C TRP A 66 -6.95 -0.19 6.96
N ALA A 67 -7.08 1.13 7.14
CA ALA A 67 -8.30 1.72 7.65
C ALA A 67 -9.50 1.42 6.73
N HIS A 68 -9.29 1.46 5.41
CA HIS A 68 -10.31 1.07 4.45
C HIS A 68 -10.61 -0.44 4.50
N ASP A 69 -9.56 -1.27 4.57
CA ASP A 69 -9.70 -2.73 4.56
C ASP A 69 -10.42 -3.25 5.82
N LEU A 70 -10.10 -2.68 6.98
CA LEU A 70 -10.75 -3.00 8.25
C LEU A 70 -12.22 -2.62 8.23
N LYS A 71 -12.56 -1.45 7.67
CA LYS A 71 -13.95 -1.02 7.54
C LYS A 71 -14.75 -1.96 6.63
N ALA A 72 -14.16 -2.38 5.50
CA ALA A 72 -14.80 -3.34 4.60
C ALA A 72 -15.03 -4.70 5.29
N LEU A 73 -14.08 -5.15 6.10
CA LEU A 73 -14.22 -6.37 6.89
C LEU A 73 -15.32 -6.26 7.96
N GLU A 74 -15.42 -5.12 8.63
CA GLU A 74 -16.49 -4.85 9.61
C GLU A 74 -17.88 -4.87 8.96
N GLU A 75 -18.03 -4.24 7.80
CA GLU A 75 -19.29 -4.25 7.03
C GLU A 75 -19.69 -5.68 6.63
N GLN A 76 -18.75 -6.50 6.13
CA GLN A 76 -19.00 -7.91 5.82
C GLN A 76 -19.44 -8.71 7.06
N PHE A 77 -18.80 -8.50 8.20
CA PHE A 77 -19.14 -9.21 9.44
C PHE A 77 -20.56 -8.86 9.92
N ILE A 78 -20.95 -7.59 9.83
CA ILE A 78 -22.29 -7.13 10.18
C ILE A 78 -23.33 -7.76 9.25
N GLU A 79 -23.10 -7.74 7.94
CA GLU A 79 -24.03 -8.37 6.98
C GLU A 79 -24.22 -9.86 7.25
N HIS A 80 -23.15 -10.61 7.50
CA HIS A 80 -23.24 -12.02 7.86
C HIS A 80 -24.01 -12.25 9.18
N SER A 81 -23.80 -11.40 10.18
CA SER A 81 -24.45 -11.53 11.50
C SER A 81 -25.94 -11.17 11.50
N LEU A 82 -26.45 -10.51 10.45
CA LEU A 82 -27.87 -10.13 10.32
C LEU A 82 -28.70 -11.14 9.51
N VAL A 83 -28.03 -12.11 8.87
CA VAL A 83 -28.66 -13.15 8.04
C VAL A 83 -28.83 -14.47 8.82
N ASP A 84 -28.15 -14.60 9.96
CA ASP A 84 -28.32 -15.68 10.95
C ASP A 84 -29.29 -15.25 12.09
#